data_AF-A0A7S0DXD9-F1
#
_entry.id   AF-A0A7S0DXD9-F1
#
_cell.length_a   1.000
_cell.length_b   1.000
_cell.length_c   1.000
_cell.angle_alpha   90.00
_cell.angle_beta   90.00
_cell.angle_gamma   90.00
#
_symmetry.space_group_name_H-M   'P 1'
#
loop_
_entity.id
_entity.type
_entity.pdbx_description
1 polymer ?
#
loop_
_entity_poly.entity_id
_entity_poly.type
_entity_poly.pdbx_seq_one_letter_code
_entity_poly.pdbx_strand_id
1 'polypeptide(L)'
;TAAEASSAFSNYDWSAVQATGAPTHSACAAFTAGSWAPGPKNTQTHTLTLDFGALVFAEGVRVWEHANPAAASGFVKRIDVIDEQGTMHLVWQGTDSTPCGGKLDV
;
A
#
# COMPACT_ATOMS: atom_id res chain seq x y z
N THR A 1 -13.29 1.08 -9.12
CA THR A 1 -12.01 0.82 -8.45
C THR A 1 -11.87 -0.67 -8.27
N ALA A 2 -10.66 -1.19 -8.39
CA ALA A 2 -10.33 -2.60 -8.14
C ALA A 2 -9.01 -2.67 -7.36
N ALA A 3 -8.78 -3.76 -6.63
CA ALA A 3 -7.55 -3.98 -5.89
C ALA A 3 -7.21 -5.48 -5.89
N GLU A 4 -5.98 -5.79 -6.23
CA GLU A 4 -5.44 -7.14 -6.27
C GLU A 4 -4.18 -7.21 -5.41
N ALA A 5 -3.99 -8.29 -4.66
CA ALA A 5 -2.80 -8.48 -3.84
C ALA A 5 -2.32 -9.92 -3.91
N SER A 6 -1.03 -10.14 -3.69
CA SER A 6 -0.44 -11.49 -3.61
C SER A 6 -1.13 -12.36 -2.56
N SER A 7 -1.55 -11.75 -1.45
CA SER A 7 -2.35 -12.36 -0.39
C SER A 7 -2.99 -11.29 0.49
N ALA A 8 -3.87 -11.69 1.40
CA ALA A 8 -4.42 -10.82 2.42
C ALA A 8 -4.43 -11.53 3.78
N PHE A 9 -4.27 -10.79 4.87
CA PHE A 9 -4.36 -11.31 6.24
C PHE A 9 -5.77 -11.73 6.64
N SER A 10 -6.77 -11.05 6.08
CA SER A 10 -8.19 -11.39 6.23
C SER A 10 -8.91 -11.14 4.92
N ASN A 11 -10.00 -11.87 4.69
CA ASN A 11 -10.86 -11.69 3.52
C ASN A 11 -11.60 -10.33 3.51
N TYR A 12 -11.60 -9.59 4.64
CA TYR A 12 -12.29 -8.30 4.74
C TYR A 12 -11.43 -7.21 5.39
N ASP A 13 -11.10 -7.35 6.67
CA ASP A 13 -10.49 -6.30 7.51
C ASP A 13 -9.11 -5.81 7.03
N TRP A 14 -8.34 -6.69 6.38
CA TRP A 14 -7.01 -6.40 5.82
C TRP A 14 -6.88 -6.84 4.36
N SER A 15 -8.00 -6.81 3.63
CA SER A 15 -8.07 -7.16 2.21
C SER A 15 -7.47 -6.08 1.32
N ALA A 16 -7.19 -6.41 0.05
CA ALA A 16 -6.58 -5.47 -0.91
C ALA A 16 -7.41 -4.18 -1.08
N VAL A 17 -8.74 -4.29 -1.03
CA VAL A 17 -9.65 -3.13 -1.20
C VAL A 17 -9.51 -2.09 -0.09
N GLN A 18 -9.04 -2.49 1.10
CA GLN A 18 -8.78 -1.58 2.22
C GLN A 18 -7.61 -0.61 1.97
N ALA A 19 -6.80 -0.83 0.93
CA ALA A 19 -5.76 0.10 0.50
C ALA A 19 -6.25 1.18 -0.48
N THR A 20 -7.54 1.19 -0.82
CA THR A 20 -8.15 2.20 -1.69
C THR A 20 -9.10 3.10 -0.91
N GLY A 21 -9.42 4.27 -1.47
CA GLY A 21 -10.31 5.24 -0.84
C GLY A 21 -9.57 6.19 0.11
N ALA A 22 -10.34 6.89 0.94
CA ALA A 22 -9.77 7.84 1.90
C ALA A 22 -9.02 7.08 3.01
N PRO A 23 -7.83 7.55 3.44
CA PRO A 23 -7.11 6.95 4.56
C PRO A 23 -7.97 7.02 5.84
N THR A 24 -8.06 5.89 6.54
CA THR A 24 -8.85 5.74 7.76
C THR A 24 -8.04 5.98 9.04
N HIS A 25 -6.71 6.02 8.92
CA HIS A 25 -5.77 6.19 10.01
C HIS A 25 -4.76 7.30 9.71
N SER A 26 -4.48 8.13 10.70
CA SER A 26 -3.46 9.20 10.63
C SER A 26 -2.35 9.03 11.68
N ALA A 27 -2.29 7.86 12.31
CA ALA A 27 -1.33 7.49 13.34
C ALA A 27 -1.09 5.97 13.29
N CYS A 28 -0.10 5.49 14.06
CA CYS A 28 0.16 4.06 14.17
C CYS A 28 -1.07 3.35 14.76
N ALA A 29 -1.56 2.29 14.09
CA ALA A 29 -2.81 1.62 14.43
C ALA A 29 -2.63 0.09 14.41
N ALA A 30 -1.90 -0.42 15.41
CA ALA A 30 -1.64 -1.85 15.53
C ALA A 30 -2.95 -2.65 15.68
N PHE A 31 -3.04 -3.81 15.01
CA PHE A 31 -4.21 -4.70 15.00
C PHE A 31 -5.54 -4.02 14.64
N THR A 32 -5.49 -2.91 13.91
CA THR A 32 -6.69 -2.20 13.45
C THR A 32 -6.89 -2.43 11.96
N ALA A 33 -8.12 -2.73 11.56
CA ALA A 33 -8.53 -2.88 10.16
C ALA A 33 -8.47 -1.53 9.42
N GLY A 34 -8.55 -1.55 8.08
CA GLY A 34 -8.59 -0.31 7.28
C GLY A 34 -7.33 -0.01 6.47
N SER A 35 -6.42 -1.00 6.34
CA SER A 35 -5.36 -1.09 5.33
C SER A 35 -5.26 -2.51 4.80
N TRP A 36 -4.56 -2.68 3.68
CA TRP A 36 -4.10 -3.99 3.27
C TRP A 36 -2.93 -4.49 4.14
N ALA A 37 -2.93 -5.78 4.47
CA ALA A 37 -1.75 -6.48 4.99
C ALA A 37 -1.66 -7.88 4.35
N PRO A 38 -0.45 -8.37 4.02
CA PRO A 38 -0.27 -9.71 3.47
C PRO A 38 -0.61 -10.78 4.51
N GLY A 39 -1.02 -11.97 4.04
CA GLY A 39 -1.36 -13.10 4.90
C GLY A 39 -0.19 -13.56 5.79
N PRO A 40 0.99 -13.85 5.19
CA PRO A 40 2.17 -14.23 5.95
C PRO A 40 2.78 -13.06 6.72
N LYS A 41 3.10 -13.29 8.00
CA LYS A 41 3.93 -12.39 8.81
C LYS A 41 5.41 -12.67 8.56
N ASN A 42 5.93 -12.24 7.42
CA ASN A 42 7.32 -12.48 7.00
C ASN A 42 7.94 -11.25 6.31
N THR A 43 9.21 -11.36 5.94
CA THR A 43 9.98 -10.30 5.26
C THR A 43 10.05 -10.48 3.74
N GLN A 44 9.28 -11.44 3.20
CA GLN A 44 9.23 -11.70 1.77
C GLN A 44 8.54 -10.54 1.04
N THR A 45 8.78 -10.46 -0.27
CA THR A 45 8.10 -9.46 -1.09
C THR A 45 6.65 -9.88 -1.32
N HIS A 46 5.75 -8.93 -1.09
CA HIS A 46 4.32 -9.03 -1.40
C HIS A 46 3.94 -7.90 -2.33
N THR A 47 2.91 -8.11 -3.14
CA THR A 47 2.47 -7.15 -4.15
C THR A 47 1.05 -6.73 -3.89
N LEU A 48 0.77 -5.46 -4.23
CA LEU A 48 -0.54 -4.84 -4.20
C LEU A 48 -0.66 -3.98 -5.47
N THR A 49 -1.70 -4.20 -6.25
CA THR A 49 -2.03 -3.47 -7.47
C THR A 49 -3.39 -2.81 -7.29
N LEU A 50 -3.46 -1.50 -7.50
CA LEU A 50 -4.65 -0.69 -7.27
C LEU A 50 -5.12 -0.03 -8.57
N ASP A 51 -6.41 -0.13 -8.84
CA ASP A 51 -7.09 0.57 -9.92
C ASP A 51 -8.07 1.60 -9.33
N PHE A 52 -7.81 2.88 -9.59
CA PHE A 52 -8.60 4.00 -9.09
C PHE A 52 -9.81 4.34 -9.98
N GLY A 53 -10.03 3.62 -11.08
CA GLY A 53 -11.23 3.69 -11.93
C GLY A 53 -11.31 4.90 -12.87
N ALA A 54 -10.34 5.82 -12.80
CA ALA A 54 -10.24 6.95 -13.71
C ALA A 54 -8.76 7.16 -14.08
N LEU A 55 -8.50 7.29 -15.38
CA LEU A 55 -7.19 7.73 -15.86
C LEU A 55 -6.99 9.19 -15.45
N VAL A 56 -5.87 9.45 -14.79
CA VAL A 56 -5.48 10.78 -14.33
C VAL A 56 -4.04 11.03 -14.74
N PHE A 57 -3.70 12.30 -14.95
CA PHE A 57 -2.29 12.70 -14.96
C PHE A 57 -1.81 12.74 -13.50
N ALA A 58 -1.21 11.64 -13.05
CA ALA A 58 -0.75 11.51 -11.66
C ALA A 58 0.47 12.41 -11.41
N GLU A 59 0.39 13.30 -10.43
CA GLU A 59 1.49 14.17 -10.01
C GLU A 59 2.32 13.60 -8.87
N GLY A 60 1.88 12.48 -8.29
CA GLY A 60 2.57 11.79 -7.21
C GLY A 60 1.74 10.65 -6.63
N VAL A 61 2.37 9.84 -5.79
CA VAL A 61 1.75 8.75 -5.04
C VAL A 61 2.00 8.96 -3.55
N ARG A 62 0.94 8.78 -2.75
CA ARG A 62 1.02 8.83 -1.29
C ARG A 62 0.58 7.50 -0.70
N VAL A 63 1.47 6.83 0.02
CA VAL A 63 1.16 5.59 0.75
C VAL A 63 1.10 5.91 2.24
N TRP A 64 -0.04 5.61 2.88
CA TRP A 64 -0.20 5.75 4.33
C TRP A 64 0.11 4.43 5.02
N GLU A 65 1.04 4.45 5.98
CA GLU A 65 1.54 3.25 6.63
C GLU A 65 1.23 3.27 8.13
N HIS A 66 0.36 2.39 8.59
CA HIS A 66 -0.03 2.29 10.01
C HIS A 66 0.20 0.88 10.59
N ALA A 67 1.37 0.31 10.27
CA ALA A 67 1.69 -1.10 10.37
C ALA A 67 1.38 -1.82 11.71
N ASN A 68 1.35 -3.14 11.62
CA ASN A 68 1.17 -4.05 12.74
C ASN A 68 2.25 -5.17 12.77
N PRO A 69 3.25 -5.15 13.67
CA PRO A 69 3.55 -4.14 14.69
C PRO A 69 4.16 -2.85 14.10
N ALA A 70 4.39 -1.82 14.93
CA ALA A 70 4.98 -0.55 14.48
C ALA A 70 6.32 -0.71 13.72
N ALA A 71 7.13 -1.68 14.13
CA ALA A 71 8.40 -2.03 13.49
C ALA A 71 8.24 -2.63 12.07
N ALA A 72 7.01 -2.90 11.63
CA ALA A 72 6.69 -3.34 10.29
C ALA A 72 6.32 -2.17 9.35
N SER A 73 6.50 -0.91 9.75
CA SER A 73 6.43 0.28 8.87
C SER A 73 7.76 0.49 8.15
N GLY A 74 7.79 1.28 7.08
CA GLY A 74 9.00 1.45 6.29
C GLY A 74 9.26 0.22 5.41
N PHE A 75 8.21 -0.31 4.79
CA PHE A 75 8.24 -1.61 4.12
C PHE A 75 8.06 -1.53 2.60
N VAL A 76 7.71 -0.35 2.06
CA VAL A 76 7.59 -0.19 0.61
C VAL A 76 8.98 -0.35 0.00
N LYS A 77 9.09 -1.19 -1.03
CA LYS A 77 10.39 -1.44 -1.71
C LYS A 77 10.44 -0.82 -3.11
N ARG A 78 9.28 -0.65 -3.74
CA ARG A 78 9.12 -0.21 -5.11
C ARG A 78 7.68 0.25 -5.36
N ILE A 79 7.50 1.29 -6.16
CA ILE A 79 6.22 1.74 -6.68
C ILE A 79 6.38 1.92 -8.19
N ASP A 80 5.48 1.29 -8.93
CA ASP A 80 5.29 1.48 -10.36
C ASP A 80 3.90 2.06 -10.60
N VAL A 81 3.76 2.93 -11.60
CA VAL A 81 2.46 3.35 -12.13
C VAL A 81 2.20 2.61 -13.45
N ILE A 82 0.95 2.20 -13.67
CA ILE A 82 0.53 1.49 -14.87
C ILE A 82 -0.23 2.47 -15.75
N ASP A 83 0.25 2.69 -16.97
CA ASP A 83 -0.41 3.57 -17.95
C ASP A 83 -1.61 2.89 -18.63
N GLU A 84 -2.30 3.63 -19.49
CA GLU A 84 -3.48 3.12 -20.21
C GLU A 84 -3.17 2.01 -21.22
N GLN A 85 -1.89 1.82 -21.60
CA GLN A 85 -1.43 0.71 -22.42
C GLN A 85 -1.00 -0.51 -21.57
N GLY A 86 -1.06 -0.41 -20.24
CA GLY A 86 -0.61 -1.46 -19.32
C GLY A 86 0.90 -1.46 -19.07
N THR A 87 1.62 -0.41 -19.50
CA THR A 87 3.06 -0.28 -19.28
C THR A 87 3.33 0.13 -17.84
N MET A 88 4.24 -0.59 -17.17
CA MET A 88 4.71 -0.20 -15.85
C MET A 88 5.84 0.83 -15.96
N HIS A 89 5.66 1.98 -15.34
CA HIS A 89 6.69 3.02 -15.19
C HIS A 89 7.15 3.04 -13.73
N LEU A 90 8.44 2.80 -13.52
CA LEU A 90 9.03 2.89 -12.18
C LEU A 90 9.04 4.36 -11.72
N VAL A 91 8.34 4.65 -10.62
CA VAL A 91 8.32 6.01 -10.03
C VAL A 91 9.12 6.11 -8.74
N TRP A 92 9.28 5.00 -8.02
CA TRP A 92 10.11 4.96 -6.83
C TRP A 92 10.68 3.58 -6.53
N GLN A 93 11.92 3.54 -6.08
CA GLN A 93 12.57 2.34 -5.53
C GLN A 93 13.64 2.77 -4.54
N GLY A 94 13.69 2.13 -3.38
CA GLY A 94 14.69 2.43 -2.37
C GLY A 94 14.40 1.83 -1.03
N THR A 95 15.06 2.38 -0.01
CA THR A 95 14.79 2.06 1.39
C THR A 95 13.72 3.02 1.88
N ASP A 96 12.55 2.48 2.19
CA ASP A 96 11.51 3.19 2.89
C ASP A 96 11.86 3.32 4.38
N SER A 97 11.91 4.55 4.87
CA SER A 97 12.18 4.86 6.28
C SER A 97 10.97 5.51 6.97
N THR A 98 9.79 5.37 6.36
CA THR A 98 8.54 5.92 6.89
C THR A 98 8.24 5.36 8.28
N PRO A 99 8.14 6.22 9.31
CA PRO A 99 7.80 5.75 10.65
C PRO A 99 6.33 5.30 10.70
N CYS A 100 5.97 4.47 11.67
CA CYS A 100 4.57 4.05 11.85
C CYS A 100 3.63 5.23 12.03
N GLY A 101 2.52 5.23 11.29
CA GLY A 101 1.57 6.35 11.20
C GLY A 101 2.00 7.44 10.23
N GLY A 102 3.16 7.28 9.58
CA GLY A 102 3.68 8.18 8.57
C GLY A 102 3.10 7.91 7.18
N LYS A 103 3.65 8.64 6.22
CA LYS A 103 3.32 8.52 4.80
C LYS A 103 4.59 8.56 3.96
N LEU A 104 4.66 7.70 2.97
CA LEU A 104 5.61 7.79 1.88
C LEU A 104 5.01 8.67 0.79
N ASP A 105 5.64 9.81 0.52
CA ASP A 105 5.29 10.76 -0.54
C ASP A 105 6.34 10.65 -1.66
N VAL A 106 5.90 10.33 -2.88
CA VAL A 106 6.74 10.16 -4.09
C VAL A 106 6.17 10.85 -5.31
#